data_AF-A0A964YJN1-F1
#
_entry.id   AF-A0A964YJN1-F1
#
_cell.length_a   1.000
_cell.length_b   1.000
_cell.length_c   1.000
_cell.angle_alpha   90.00
_cell.angle_beta   90.00
_cell.angle_gamma   90.00
#
_symmetry.space_group_name_H-M   'P 1'
#
loop_
_entity.id
_entity.type
_entity.pdbx_description
1 polymer ?
#
loop_
_entity_poly.entity_id
_entity_poly.type
_entity_poly.pdbx_seq_one_letter_code
_entity_poly.pdbx_strand_id
1 'polypeptide(L)'
;MSKELLVLEFRLTEKLKTTGFYGKKSSSRKKIKVNMSLPDEFYSNPNAVEFVEGAKERTAEAWDSLRHSSLNKTENGIAAMIDTLEGIKYFKNLKKLTYFATTGYYPLGKIELGNVTSLVSTNPVENVRFSIALRTSNNFSK
;
A
#
# COMPACT_ATOMS: atom_id res chain seq x y z
N MET A 1 13.95 23.94 -2.34
CA MET A 1 13.74 22.70 -1.55
C MET A 1 12.54 22.97 -0.67
N SER A 2 11.38 22.34 -0.93
CA SER A 2 10.22 22.47 -0.05
C SER A 2 10.17 21.27 0.89
N LYS A 3 10.06 21.53 2.21
CA LYS A 3 9.92 20.50 3.25
C LYS A 3 8.60 20.75 3.98
N GLU A 4 7.82 19.68 4.14
CA GLU A 4 6.53 19.70 4.80
C GLU A 4 6.52 18.61 5.86
N LEU A 5 6.07 18.97 7.07
CA LEU A 5 5.85 18.02 8.16
C LEU A 5 4.36 18.03 8.50
N LEU A 6 3.73 16.88 8.31
CA LEU A 6 2.34 16.65 8.68
C LEU A 6 2.32 15.78 9.94
N VAL A 7 1.60 16.25 10.96
CA VAL A 7 1.41 15.56 12.23
C VAL A 7 -0.08 15.29 12.42
N LEU A 8 -0.44 14.05 12.70
CA LEU A 8 -1.80 13.61 13.02
C LEU A 8 -1.81 13.00 14.41
N GLU A 9 -2.83 13.37 15.19
CA GLU A 9 -3.11 12.75 16.48
C GLU A 9 -4.55 12.27 16.47
N PHE A 10 -4.75 10.98 16.69
CA PHE A 10 -6.07 10.35 16.78
C PHE A 10 -6.27 9.84 18.20
N ARG A 11 -7.30 10.36 18.88
CA ARG A 11 -7.72 9.94 20.21
C ARG A 11 -9.17 9.45 20.13
N LEU A 12 -9.41 8.22 20.54
CA LEU A 12 -10.75 7.62 20.46
C LEU A 12 -11.73 8.20 21.51
N THR A 13 -11.23 8.60 22.68
CA THR A 13 -12.04 9.19 23.76
C THR A 13 -11.22 10.23 24.53
N GLU A 14 -11.76 11.41 24.82
CA GLU A 14 -11.05 12.45 25.60
C GLU A 14 -10.82 12.06 27.06
N LYS A 15 -11.73 11.25 27.63
CA LYS A 15 -11.79 10.93 29.07
C LYS A 15 -11.00 9.70 29.51
N LEU A 16 -10.62 8.81 28.59
CA LEU A 16 -9.85 7.63 28.91
C LEU A 16 -8.36 7.94 28.68
N LYS A 17 -7.50 7.59 29.66
CA LYS A 17 -6.03 7.55 29.49
C LYS A 17 -5.58 6.43 28.53
N THR A 18 -6.38 6.13 27.51
CA THR A 18 -6.06 5.11 26.52
C THR A 18 -5.08 5.69 25.50
N THR A 19 -4.15 4.84 25.05
CA THR A 19 -3.13 5.20 24.07
C THR A 19 -3.79 5.60 22.75
N GLY A 20 -3.60 6.87 22.33
CA GLY A 20 -3.97 7.35 21.01
C GLY A 20 -2.95 6.97 19.94
N PHE A 21 -3.30 7.19 18.67
CA PHE A 21 -2.39 7.00 17.55
C PHE A 21 -1.76 8.33 17.14
N TYR A 22 -0.45 8.32 16.90
CA TYR A 22 0.28 9.48 16.46
C TYR A 22 0.97 9.20 15.13
N GLY A 23 0.59 9.94 14.10
CA GLY A 23 1.14 9.84 12.76
C GLY A 23 2.05 11.04 12.45
N LYS A 24 3.27 10.76 11.97
CA LYS A 24 4.17 11.78 11.42
C LYS A 24 4.48 11.45 9.97
N LYS A 25 4.31 12.43 9.08
CA LYS A 25 4.70 12.33 7.67
C LYS A 25 5.60 13.50 7.30
N SER A 26 6.84 13.20 6.93
CA SER A 26 7.79 14.18 6.39
C SER A 26 7.83 14.06 4.86
N SER A 27 7.57 15.15 4.15
CA SER A 27 7.62 15.22 2.69
C SER A 27 8.65 16.25 2.25
N SER A 28 9.50 15.89 1.29
CA SER A 28 10.56 16.76 0.77
C SER A 28 10.56 16.74 -0.74
N ARG A 29 10.46 17.91 -1.38
CA ARG A 29 10.40 18.07 -2.83
C ARG A 29 11.58 18.90 -3.34
N LYS A 30 12.25 18.40 -4.40
CA LYS A 30 13.36 19.04 -5.12
C LYS A 30 13.02 19.14 -6.61
N LYS A 31 13.66 20.07 -7.32
CA LYS A 31 13.58 20.23 -8.78
C LYS A 31 12.15 20.43 -9.32
N ILE A 32 11.30 21.14 -8.58
CA ILE A 32 9.98 21.55 -9.08
C ILE A 32 10.19 22.59 -10.17
N LYS A 33 9.71 22.32 -11.38
CA LYS A 33 9.60 23.29 -12.47
C LYS A 33 8.14 23.68 -12.59
N VAL A 34 7.86 24.98 -12.44
CA VAL A 34 6.51 25.54 -12.58
C VAL A 34 6.39 26.27 -13.92
N ASN A 35 5.16 26.45 -14.41
CA ASN A 35 4.85 27.19 -15.65
C ASN A 35 5.58 26.66 -16.90
N MET A 36 5.72 25.34 -17.00
CA MET A 36 6.26 24.69 -18.18
C MET A 36 5.14 23.89 -18.86
N SER A 37 4.80 24.25 -20.09
CA SER A 37 3.91 23.44 -20.91
C SER A 37 4.64 22.16 -21.31
N LEU A 38 4.01 21.01 -21.04
CA LEU A 38 4.52 19.69 -21.42
C LEU A 38 3.78 19.21 -22.68
N PRO A 39 4.31 18.18 -23.37
CA PRO A 39 3.61 17.59 -24.51
C PRO A 39 2.23 17.04 -24.13
N ASP A 40 1.27 17.02 -25.06
CA ASP A 40 -0.10 16.54 -24.82
C ASP A 40 -0.15 15.09 -24.30
N GLU A 41 0.82 14.26 -24.68
CA GLU A 41 1.02 12.89 -24.17
C GLU A 41 1.17 12.85 -22.64
N PHE A 42 1.85 13.84 -22.05
CA PHE A 42 2.01 13.92 -20.59
C PHE A 42 0.65 14.08 -19.90
N TYR A 43 -0.25 14.90 -20.46
CA TYR A 43 -1.56 15.16 -19.89
C TYR A 43 -2.58 14.06 -20.21
N SER A 44 -2.34 13.29 -21.27
CA SER A 44 -3.19 12.17 -21.69
C SER A 44 -2.88 10.87 -20.93
N ASN A 45 -1.74 10.79 -20.25
CA ASN A 45 -1.37 9.60 -19.46
C ASN A 45 -2.26 9.50 -18.20
N PRO A 46 -3.06 8.43 -18.05
CA PRO A 46 -3.89 8.25 -16.84
C PRO A 46 -3.05 7.96 -15.58
N ASN A 47 -1.77 7.61 -15.74
CA ASN A 47 -0.87 7.37 -14.62
C ASN A 47 -0.19 8.68 -14.20
N ALA A 48 -0.64 9.24 -13.08
CA ALA A 48 -0.06 10.46 -12.51
C ALA A 48 1.35 10.27 -11.92
N VAL A 49 1.82 9.02 -11.79
CA VAL A 49 3.11 8.68 -11.17
C VAL A 49 3.79 7.60 -11.99
N GLU A 50 4.99 7.91 -12.48
CA GLU A 50 5.85 6.95 -13.16
C GLU A 50 6.97 6.51 -12.21
N PHE A 51 7.13 5.19 -12.09
CA PHE A 51 8.27 4.62 -11.40
C PHE A 51 9.43 4.51 -12.37
N VAL A 52 10.62 4.92 -11.92
CA VAL A 52 11.84 4.70 -12.70
C VAL A 52 12.05 3.20 -12.87
N GLU A 53 12.51 2.78 -14.04
CA GLU A 53 12.83 1.39 -14.33
C GLU A 53 13.82 0.83 -13.30
N GLY A 54 13.57 -0.41 -12.85
CA GLY A 54 14.36 -1.05 -11.79
C GLY A 54 14.18 -0.48 -10.39
N ALA A 55 13.21 0.43 -10.14
CA ALA A 55 12.96 0.97 -8.79
C ALA A 55 12.74 -0.14 -7.76
N LYS A 56 12.01 -1.21 -8.12
CA LYS A 56 11.75 -2.35 -7.21
C LYS A 56 12.99 -3.19 -6.89
N GLU A 57 14.06 -3.08 -7.68
CA GLU A 57 15.26 -3.91 -7.60
C GLU A 57 16.42 -3.20 -6.89
N ARG A 58 16.23 -1.94 -6.47
CA ARG A 58 17.27 -1.17 -5.80
C ARG A 58 17.55 -1.68 -4.39
N THR A 59 18.83 -1.73 -4.04
CA THR A 59 19.30 -2.15 -2.72
C THR A 59 19.00 -1.10 -1.65
N ALA A 60 19.10 -1.49 -0.38
CA ALA A 60 18.89 -0.58 0.75
C ALA A 60 19.87 0.60 0.73
N GLU A 61 21.14 0.37 0.36
CA GLU A 61 22.18 1.40 0.29
C GLU A 61 21.88 2.40 -0.83
N ALA A 62 21.38 1.92 -1.96
CA ALA A 62 20.93 2.78 -3.06
C ALA A 62 19.79 3.69 -2.59
N TRP A 63 18.83 3.15 -1.84
CA TRP A 63 17.72 3.95 -1.28
C TRP A 63 18.17 4.97 -0.25
N ASP A 64 19.15 4.64 0.59
CA ASP A 64 19.72 5.59 1.55
C ASP A 64 20.42 6.77 0.86
N SER A 65 21.14 6.50 -0.23
CA SER A 65 21.81 7.56 -1.02
C SER A 65 20.82 8.48 -1.76
N LEU A 66 19.70 7.94 -2.23
CA LEU A 66 18.68 8.67 -2.98
C LEU A 66 17.74 9.48 -2.07
N ARG A 67 17.70 9.15 -0.78
CA ARG A 67 16.81 9.78 0.19
C ARG A 67 17.18 11.26 0.35
N HIS A 68 16.17 12.13 0.40
CA HIS A 68 16.40 13.57 0.64
C HIS A 68 16.93 13.87 2.05
N SER A 69 16.63 13.02 3.02
CA SER A 69 17.05 13.10 4.42
C SER A 69 17.13 11.69 5.00
N SER A 70 18.13 11.44 5.83
CA SER A 70 18.33 10.15 6.49
C SER A 70 17.23 9.81 7.50
N LEU A 71 17.08 8.50 7.74
CA LEU A 71 16.36 7.89 8.85
C LEU A 71 16.69 8.55 10.20
N ASN A 72 15.73 9.06 10.98
CA ASN A 72 15.96 9.28 12.41
C ASN A 72 15.95 7.95 13.18
N LYS A 73 16.44 7.94 14.44
CA LYS A 73 16.54 6.70 15.24
C LYS A 73 15.20 5.97 15.39
N THR A 74 14.12 6.70 15.62
CA THR A 74 12.78 6.14 15.80
C THR A 74 12.24 5.55 14.49
N GLU A 75 12.42 6.28 13.40
CA GLU A 75 12.00 5.84 12.07
C GLU A 75 12.76 4.58 11.60
N ASN A 76 14.07 4.50 11.87
CA ASN A 76 14.84 3.28 11.62
C ASN A 76 14.35 2.11 12.47
N GLY A 77 14.03 2.36 13.76
CA GLY A 77 13.44 1.33 14.62
C GLY A 77 12.08 0.84 14.12
N ILE A 78 11.24 1.74 13.61
CA ILE A 78 9.95 1.38 13.00
C ILE A 78 10.16 0.56 11.72
N ALA A 79 11.12 0.93 10.88
CA ALA A 79 11.44 0.15 9.68
C ALA A 79 11.85 -1.29 10.03
N ALA A 80 12.79 -1.46 10.97
CA ALA A 80 13.23 -2.78 11.43
C ALA A 80 12.08 -3.59 12.07
N MET A 81 11.19 -2.93 12.81
CA MET A 81 9.99 -3.57 13.38
C MET A 81 9.06 -4.07 12.29
N ILE A 82 8.81 -3.27 11.23
CA ILE A 82 7.99 -3.68 10.10
C ILE A 82 8.59 -4.91 9.41
N ASP A 83 9.89 -4.89 9.12
CA ASP A 83 10.59 -6.03 8.48
C ASP A 83 10.47 -7.30 9.32
N THR A 84 10.59 -7.16 10.64
CA THR A 84 10.44 -8.28 11.58
C THR A 84 9.00 -8.81 11.57
N LEU A 85 7.99 -7.93 11.63
CA LEU A 85 6.58 -8.31 11.59
C LEU A 85 6.23 -9.00 10.28
N GLU A 86 6.75 -8.52 9.15
CA GLU A 86 6.59 -9.16 7.86
C GLU A 86 7.22 -10.55 7.79
N GLY A 87 8.16 -10.91 8.68
CA GLY A 87 8.68 -12.26 8.83
C GLY A 87 7.72 -13.24 9.52
N ILE A 88 6.85 -12.74 10.41
CA ILE A 88 6.01 -13.56 11.30
C ILE A 88 4.80 -14.13 10.53
N LYS A 89 4.65 -15.47 10.54
CA LYS A 89 3.53 -16.16 9.86
C LYS A 89 2.14 -15.67 10.31
N TYR A 90 1.97 -15.42 11.61
CA TYR A 90 0.73 -14.90 12.15
C TYR A 90 0.36 -13.54 11.53
N PHE A 91 1.30 -12.61 11.45
CA PHE A 91 1.08 -11.30 10.84
C PHE A 91 0.80 -11.40 9.33
N LYS A 92 1.52 -12.27 8.61
CA LYS A 92 1.21 -12.56 7.20
C LYS A 92 -0.22 -13.07 7.01
N ASN A 93 -0.68 -13.98 7.87
CA ASN A 93 -2.04 -14.51 7.81
C ASN A 93 -3.09 -13.44 8.13
N LEU A 94 -2.83 -12.61 9.13
CA LEU A 94 -3.70 -11.47 9.46
C LEU A 94 -3.82 -10.51 8.26
N LYS A 95 -2.70 -10.13 7.62
CA LYS A 95 -2.68 -9.30 6.41
C LYS A 95 -3.53 -9.90 5.28
N LYS A 96 -3.41 -11.21 5.03
CA LYS A 96 -4.24 -11.93 4.04
C LYS A 96 -5.73 -11.89 4.40
N LEU A 97 -6.07 -12.11 5.67
CA LEU A 97 -7.45 -12.12 6.14
C LEU A 97 -8.08 -10.72 6.05
N THR A 98 -7.36 -9.67 6.45
CA THR A 98 -7.81 -8.29 6.31
C THR A 98 -8.02 -7.92 4.84
N TYR A 99 -7.08 -8.30 3.97
CA TYR A 99 -7.23 -8.09 2.52
C TYR A 99 -8.44 -8.82 1.95
N PHE A 100 -8.67 -10.07 2.37
CA PHE A 100 -9.84 -10.84 2.00
C PHE A 100 -11.14 -10.20 2.49
N ALA A 101 -11.17 -9.70 3.73
CA ALA A 101 -12.35 -9.04 4.29
C ALA A 101 -12.70 -7.73 3.55
N THR A 102 -11.71 -6.97 3.09
CA THR A 102 -11.95 -5.70 2.39
C THR A 102 -12.23 -5.88 0.90
N THR A 103 -11.58 -6.85 0.24
CA THR A 103 -11.68 -7.02 -1.21
C THR A 103 -12.58 -8.16 -1.65
N GLY A 104 -12.85 -9.13 -0.76
CA GLY A 104 -13.53 -10.39 -1.10
C GLY A 104 -12.67 -11.39 -1.86
N TYR A 105 -11.36 -11.14 -2.02
CA TYR A 105 -10.43 -12.03 -2.71
C TYR A 105 -9.36 -12.55 -1.77
N TYR A 106 -9.09 -13.86 -1.84
CA TYR A 106 -8.03 -14.50 -1.09
C TYR A 106 -6.76 -14.62 -1.95
N PRO A 107 -5.65 -13.97 -1.56
CA PRO A 107 -4.44 -13.94 -2.38
C PRO A 107 -3.63 -15.24 -2.24
N LEU A 108 -3.56 -16.02 -3.33
CA LEU A 108 -2.74 -17.23 -3.48
C LEU A 108 -1.52 -16.97 -4.38
N GLY A 109 -0.73 -15.96 -4.02
CA GLY A 109 0.49 -15.62 -4.76
C GLY A 109 0.17 -14.87 -6.05
N LYS A 110 0.31 -15.51 -7.22
CA LYS A 110 0.09 -14.88 -8.55
C LYS A 110 -1.38 -14.78 -8.95
N ILE A 111 -2.24 -15.55 -8.29
CA ILE A 111 -3.66 -15.63 -8.57
C ILE A 111 -4.41 -15.36 -7.27
N GLU A 112 -5.56 -14.70 -7.37
CA GLU A 112 -6.45 -14.44 -6.24
C GLU A 112 -7.80 -15.12 -6.50
N LEU A 113 -8.30 -15.82 -5.47
CA LEU A 113 -9.59 -16.52 -5.51
C LEU A 113 -10.67 -15.63 -4.93
N GLY A 114 -11.75 -15.38 -5.66
CA GLY A 114 -12.86 -14.57 -5.18
C GLY A 114 -13.99 -14.51 -6.20
N ASN A 115 -14.86 -13.49 -6.20
CA ASN A 115 -15.24 -12.79 -4.99
C ASN A 115 -16.14 -13.72 -4.15
N VAL A 116 -15.90 -13.81 -2.85
CA VAL A 116 -16.74 -14.56 -1.88
C VAL A 116 -18.23 -14.27 -2.04
N THR A 117 -18.58 -13.03 -2.37
CA THR A 117 -19.99 -12.63 -2.57
C THR A 117 -20.61 -13.27 -3.82
N SER A 118 -19.79 -13.61 -4.82
CA SER A 118 -20.22 -14.26 -6.06
C SER A 118 -20.04 -15.78 -6.04
N LEU A 119 -19.31 -16.31 -5.06
CA LEU A 119 -19.07 -17.76 -4.92
C LEU A 119 -20.38 -18.54 -4.72
N VAL A 120 -21.33 -17.98 -3.98
CA VAL A 120 -22.65 -18.58 -3.74
C VAL A 120 -23.70 -17.54 -4.07
N SER A 121 -24.39 -17.74 -5.18
CA SER A 121 -25.50 -16.88 -5.62
C SER A 121 -26.77 -17.71 -5.71
N THR A 122 -27.91 -17.15 -5.34
CA THR A 122 -29.21 -17.79 -5.54
C THR A 122 -29.91 -17.17 -6.74
N ASN A 123 -30.49 -18.01 -7.59
CA ASN A 123 -31.31 -17.57 -8.73
C ASN A 123 -32.69 -18.21 -8.57
N PRO A 124 -33.81 -17.47 -8.65
CA PRO A 124 -35.16 -18.04 -8.53
C PRO A 124 -35.48 -19.15 -9.55
N VAL A 125 -34.69 -19.31 -10.62
CA VAL A 125 -34.86 -20.38 -11.62
C VAL A 125 -34.07 -21.66 -11.27
N GLU A 126 -32.88 -21.54 -10.65
CA GLU A 126 -31.92 -22.66 -10.44
C GLU A 126 -31.60 -22.95 -8.97
N ASN A 127 -32.21 -22.20 -8.03
CA ASN A 127 -31.99 -22.24 -6.57
C ASN A 127 -30.57 -21.86 -6.11
N VAL A 128 -29.51 -22.58 -6.51
CA VAL A 128 -28.13 -22.36 -6.06
C VAL A 128 -27.16 -22.40 -7.24
N ARG A 129 -26.41 -21.32 -7.43
CA ARG A 129 -25.33 -21.20 -8.42
C ARG A 129 -24.01 -20.95 -7.71
N PHE A 130 -23.05 -21.85 -7.97
CA PHE A 130 -21.66 -21.68 -7.55
C PHE A 130 -20.85 -21.06 -8.69
N SER A 131 -20.21 -19.91 -8.46
CA SER A 131 -19.37 -19.26 -9.48
C SER A 131 -17.99 -18.96 -8.91
N ILE A 132 -16.95 -19.51 -9.52
CA ILE A 132 -15.56 -19.22 -9.13
C ILE A 132 -15.06 -18.05 -9.97
N ALA A 133 -14.61 -16.97 -9.35
CA ALA A 133 -13.87 -15.91 -10.03
C ALA A 133 -12.38 -15.91 -9.66
N LEU A 134 -11.56 -15.77 -10.69
CA LEU A 134 -10.11 -15.74 -10.58
C LEU A 134 -9.63 -14.40 -11.11
N ARG A 135 -8.71 -13.76 -10.40
CA ARG A 135 -8.00 -12.57 -10.91
C ARG A 135 -6.49 -12.69 -10.73
N THR A 136 -5.75 -11.98 -11.58
CA THR A 136 -4.29 -11.85 -11.46
C THR A 136 -3.95 -10.90 -10.32
N SER A 137 -3.01 -11.28 -9.47
CA SER A 137 -2.51 -10.39 -8.41
C SER A 137 -1.46 -9.43 -8.95
N ASN A 138 -1.09 -8.43 -8.15
CA ASN A 138 0.06 -7.55 -8.44
C ASN A 138 1.39 -8.34 -8.56
N ASN A 139 1.45 -9.57 -8.05
CA ASN A 139 2.61 -10.45 -8.17
C ASN A 139 2.67 -11.20 -9.51
N PHE A 140 1.64 -11.06 -10.36
CA PHE A 140 1.61 -11.65 -11.70
C PHE A 140 2.44 -10.84 -12.70
N SER A 141 2.40 -9.51 -12.60
CA SER A 141 3.23 -8.63 -13.44
C SER A 141 4.59 -8.41 -12.80
N LYS A 142 5.67 -8.59 -13.57
CA LYS A 142 6.98 -8.01 -13.25
C LYS A 142 6.94 -6.52 -13.52
#